data_AF-A0AAJ1NKQ7-F1
#
_entry.id   AF-A0AAJ1NKQ7-F1
#
_cell.length_a   1.000
_cell.length_b   1.000
_cell.length_c   1.000
_cell.angle_alpha   90.00
_cell.angle_beta   90.00
_cell.angle_gamma   90.00
#
_symmetry.space_group_name_H-M   'P 1'
#
loop_
_entity.id
_entity.type
_entity.pdbx_description
1 polymer ?
#
loop_
_entity_poly.entity_id
_entity_poly.type
_entity_poly.pdbx_seq_one_letter_code
_entity_poly.pdbx_strand_id
1 'polypeptide(L)'
;MTIRPNLPSIEDIHIDAAVRHLTAARNHLQCAVLRFDDAGYEHDPTARSYSYVAGIVASFNDRPWRPMPAPIPSHIQIAAQEYRRTSRRSY
;
A
#
# COMPACT_ATOMS: atom_id res chain seq x y z
N MET A 1 32.47 -14.78 -1.53
CA MET A 1 31.34 -13.83 -1.67
C MET A 1 30.19 -14.37 -0.83
N THR A 2 30.08 -13.91 0.42
CA THR A 2 29.11 -14.44 1.38
C THR A 2 27.82 -13.65 1.24
N ILE A 3 26.82 -14.24 0.59
CA ILE A 3 25.46 -13.68 0.52
C ILE A 3 24.92 -13.73 1.96
N ARG A 4 24.88 -12.59 2.64
CA ARG A 4 24.14 -12.48 3.91
C ARG A 4 22.66 -12.42 3.54
N PRO A 5 21.86 -13.45 3.90
CA PRO A 5 20.44 -13.38 3.64
C PRO A 5 19.88 -12.22 4.48
N ASN A 6 19.29 -11.23 3.81
CA ASN A 6 18.65 -10.08 4.44
C ASN A 6 17.29 -10.55 4.99
N LEU A 7 17.36 -11.47 5.96
CA LEU A 7 16.17 -12.03 6.60
C LEU A 7 15.57 -10.94 7.49
N PRO A 8 14.26 -10.63 7.32
CA PRO A 8 13.57 -9.70 8.20
C PRO A 8 13.62 -10.23 9.64
N SER A 9 13.67 -9.32 10.62
CA SER A 9 13.66 -9.72 12.02
C SER A 9 12.33 -10.43 12.36
N ILE A 10 12.32 -11.23 13.42
CA ILE A 10 11.11 -11.90 13.91
C ILE A 10 10.01 -10.87 14.21
N GLU A 11 10.39 -9.71 14.74
CA GLU A 11 9.51 -8.58 14.99
C GLU A 11 8.88 -8.05 13.69
N ASP A 12 9.69 -7.82 12.65
CA ASP A 12 9.20 -7.36 11.34
C ASP A 12 8.19 -8.34 10.71
N ILE A 13 8.41 -9.65 10.89
CA ILE A 13 7.49 -10.69 10.39
C ILE A 13 6.14 -10.59 11.09
N HIS A 14 6.13 -10.42 12.41
CA HIS A 14 4.89 -10.30 13.18
C HIS A 14 4.17 -8.98 12.92
N ILE A 15 4.90 -7.88 12.76
CA ILE A 15 4.34 -6.58 12.38
C ILE A 15 3.71 -6.68 10.97
N ASP A 16 4.40 -7.28 10.00
CA ASP A 16 3.88 -7.48 8.64
C ASP A 16 2.59 -8.33 8.66
N ALA A 17 2.57 -9.41 9.45
CA ALA A 17 1.39 -10.23 9.63
C ALA A 17 0.22 -9.43 10.23
N ALA A 18 0.46 -8.63 11.27
CA ALA A 18 -0.56 -7.79 11.89
C ALA A 18 -1.13 -6.75 10.90
N VAL A 19 -0.27 -6.09 10.12
CA VAL A 19 -0.68 -5.11 9.09
C VAL A 19 -1.53 -5.79 8.01
N ARG A 20 -1.19 -7.01 7.60
CA ARG A 20 -2.01 -7.79 6.64
C ARG A 20 -3.40 -8.10 7.21
N HIS A 21 -3.50 -8.51 8.47
CA HIS A 21 -4.78 -8.76 9.13
C HIS A 21 -5.63 -7.48 9.23
N LEU A 22 -5.01 -6.35 9.59
CA LEU A 22 -5.69 -5.05 9.63
C LEU A 22 -6.17 -4.61 8.24
N THR A 23 -5.37 -4.83 7.20
CA THR A 23 -5.74 -4.53 5.82
C THR A 23 -6.94 -5.35 5.36
N ALA A 24 -6.96 -6.65 5.69
CA ALA A 24 -8.12 -7.51 5.41
C ALA A 24 -9.37 -7.04 6.17
N ALA A 25 -9.25 -6.72 7.45
CA ALA A 25 -10.35 -6.20 8.26
C ALA A 25 -10.90 -4.88 7.69
N ARG A 26 -10.04 -3.95 7.29
CA ARG A 26 -10.41 -2.70 6.63
C ARG A 26 -11.22 -2.95 5.36
N ASN A 27 -10.82 -3.92 4.54
CA ASN A 27 -11.52 -4.25 3.29
C ASN A 27 -12.89 -4.88 3.57
N HIS A 28 -13.00 -5.75 4.58
CA HIS A 28 -14.28 -6.31 5.00
C HIS A 28 -15.23 -5.25 5.55
N LEU A 29 -14.72 -4.30 6.35
CA LEU A 29 -15.49 -3.17 6.86
C LEU A 29 -15.97 -2.27 5.71
N GLN A 30 -15.12 -1.95 4.74
CA GLN A 30 -15.54 -1.21 3.55
C GLN A 30 -16.67 -1.91 2.82
N CYS A 31 -16.56 -3.24 2.65
CA CYS A 31 -17.58 -4.04 1.99
C CYS A 31 -18.90 -4.04 2.80
N ALA A 32 -18.84 -4.05 4.13
CA ALA A 32 -20.02 -3.93 4.98
C ALA A 32 -20.69 -2.56 4.85
N VAL A 33 -19.92 -1.46 4.83
CA VAL A 33 -20.44 -0.10 4.59
C VAL A 33 -21.19 -0.05 3.26
N LEU A 34 -20.60 -0.54 2.17
CA LEU A 34 -21.24 -0.53 0.86
C LEU A 34 -22.55 -1.34 0.84
N ARG A 35 -22.61 -2.49 1.53
CA ARG A 35 -23.86 -3.27 1.61
C ARG A 35 -24.94 -2.58 2.44
N PHE A 36 -24.54 -1.81 3.45
CA PHE A 36 -25.46 -0.98 4.22
C PHE A 36 -26.00 0.18 3.38
N ASP A 37 -25.13 0.83 2.60
CA ASP A 37 -25.53 1.87 1.64
C ASP A 37 -26.48 1.32 0.57
N ASP A 38 -26.18 0.14 0.00
CA ASP A 38 -27.05 -0.56 -0.97
C ASP A 38 -28.43 -0.91 -0.38
N ALA A 39 -28.48 -1.17 0.93
CA ALA A 39 -29.73 -1.41 1.66
C ALA A 39 -30.47 -0.12 2.05
N GLY A 40 -29.91 1.06 1.76
CA GLY A 40 -30.45 2.35 2.17
C GLY A 40 -30.41 2.57 3.69
N TYR A 41 -29.51 1.88 4.40
CA TYR A 41 -29.37 1.95 5.85
C TYR A 41 -28.01 2.51 6.23
N GLU A 42 -27.96 3.73 6.74
CA GLU A 42 -26.72 4.31 7.24
C GLU A 42 -26.38 3.73 8.62
N HIS A 43 -25.31 2.92 8.70
CA HIS A 43 -24.84 2.34 9.95
C HIS A 43 -23.54 3.01 10.42
N ASP A 44 -23.68 4.14 11.13
CA ASP A 44 -22.56 4.96 11.64
C ASP A 44 -21.45 4.17 12.38
N PRO A 45 -21.75 3.17 13.24
CA PRO A 45 -20.70 2.39 13.91
C PRO A 45 -19.78 1.65 12.93
N THR A 46 -20.32 1.12 11.84
CA THR A 46 -19.53 0.42 10.82
C THR A 46 -18.70 1.40 10.00
N ALA A 47 -19.27 2.55 9.61
CA ALA A 47 -18.55 3.60 8.90
C ALA A 47 -17.37 4.17 9.74
N ARG A 48 -17.60 4.38 11.04
CA ARG A 48 -16.57 4.82 11.98
C ARG A 48 -15.48 3.78 12.19
N SER A 49 -15.86 2.51 12.31
CA SER A 49 -14.90 1.39 12.44
C SER A 49 -14.03 1.27 11.19
N TYR A 50 -14.63 1.35 9.99
CA TYR A 50 -13.91 1.40 8.73
C TYR A 50 -12.89 2.54 8.71
N SER A 51 -13.33 3.75 9.05
CA SER A 51 -12.50 4.96 9.03
C SER A 51 -11.33 4.87 10.00
N TYR A 52 -11.57 4.33 11.20
CA TYR A 52 -10.55 4.11 12.21
C TYR A 52 -9.47 3.11 11.74
N VAL A 53 -9.88 1.94 11.25
CA VAL A 53 -8.94 0.92 10.76
C VAL A 53 -8.21 1.39 9.50
N ALA A 54 -8.87 2.14 8.61
CA ALA A 54 -8.23 2.76 7.45
C ALA A 54 -7.12 3.74 7.86
N GLY A 55 -7.35 4.54 8.91
CA GLY A 55 -6.33 5.43 9.48
C GLY A 55 -5.14 4.66 10.05
N ILE A 56 -5.38 3.55 10.76
CA ILE A 56 -4.31 2.68 11.26
C ILE A 56 -3.49 2.15 10.09
N VAL A 57 -4.12 1.57 9.06
CA VAL A 57 -3.41 1.03 7.89
C VAL A 57 -2.62 2.12 7.16
N ALA A 58 -3.18 3.32 7.00
CA ALA A 58 -2.46 4.45 6.40
C ALA A 58 -1.20 4.82 7.17
N SER A 59 -1.24 4.79 8.51
CA SER A 59 -0.05 5.06 9.35
C SER A 59 1.09 4.06 9.14
N PHE A 60 0.79 2.86 8.64
CA PHE A 60 1.79 1.86 8.25
C PHE A 60 2.28 2.02 6.80
N ASN A 61 1.52 2.68 5.92
CA ASN A 61 1.92 2.93 4.54
C ASN A 61 2.93 4.09 4.41
N ASP A 62 2.87 5.09 5.30
CA ASP A 62 3.80 6.23 5.31
C ASP A 62 5.11 5.95 6.07
N ARG A 63 5.26 4.76 6.67
CA ARG A 63 6.48 4.36 7.39
C ARG A 63 7.22 3.23 6.66
N PRO A 64 8.51 3.41 6.35
CA PRO A 64 9.30 2.42 5.65
C PRO A 64 9.86 1.40 6.65
N TRP A 65 9.03 0.52 7.20
CA TRP A 65 9.50 -0.63 8.00
C TRP A 65 10.24 -1.66 7.14
N ARG A 66 9.98 -1.63 5.83
CA ARG A 66 10.86 -2.22 4.81
C ARG A 66 11.57 -1.08 4.09
N PRO A 67 12.87 -1.21 3.79
CA PRO A 67 13.46 -0.42 2.72
C PRO A 67 12.62 -0.69 1.47
N MET A 68 11.83 0.29 1.05
CA MET A 68 11.13 0.23 -0.23
C MET A 68 12.25 0.15 -1.27
N PRO A 69 12.38 -0.94 -2.05
CA PRO A 69 13.40 -0.98 -3.08
C PRO A 69 13.17 0.24 -3.96
N ALA A 70 14.23 1.04 -4.16
CA ALA A 70 14.16 2.21 -5.01
C ALA A 70 13.45 1.80 -6.31
N PRO A 71 12.43 2.55 -6.77
CA PRO A 71 11.65 2.15 -7.93
C PRO A 71 12.62 1.88 -9.08
N ILE A 72 12.75 0.60 -9.44
CA ILE A 72 13.56 0.19 -10.58
C ILE A 72 12.88 0.84 -11.79
N PRO A 73 13.54 1.73 -12.53
CA PRO A 73 12.91 2.38 -13.67
C PRO A 73 12.41 1.30 -14.62
N SER A 74 11.09 1.26 -14.86
CA SER A 74 10.53 0.32 -15.82
C SER A 74 11.10 0.64 -17.21
N HIS A 75 11.17 -0.35 -18.10
CA HIS A 75 11.58 -0.10 -19.49
C HIS A 75 10.73 1.01 -20.15
N ILE A 76 9.48 1.18 -19.71
CA ILE A 76 8.59 2.26 -20.12
C ILE A 76 9.10 3.63 -19.65
N GLN A 77 9.57 3.75 -18.41
CA GLN A 77 10.12 4.99 -17.87
C GLN A 77 11.42 5.39 -18.57
N ILE A 78 12.28 4.40 -18.89
CA ILE A 78 13.51 4.61 -19.66
C ILE A 78 13.18 5.06 -21.09
N ALA A 79 12.30 4.35 -21.79
CA ALA A 79 11.86 4.70 -23.15
C ALA A 79 11.23 6.11 -23.20
N ALA A 80 10.42 6.47 -22.20
CA ALA A 80 9.84 7.81 -22.10
C ALA A 80 10.90 8.91 -21.86
N GLN A 81 11.95 8.62 -21.08
CA GLN A 81 13.06 9.56 -20.90
C GLN A 81 13.89 9.72 -22.17
N GLU A 82 14.18 8.64 -22.89
CA GLU A 82 14.90 8.67 -24.15
C GLU A 82 14.13 9.44 -25.23
N TYR A 83 12.82 9.17 -25.38
CA TYR A 83 11.97 9.91 -26.31
C TYR A 83 11.99 11.42 -26.04
N ARG A 84 11.89 11.84 -24.77
CA ARG A 84 11.96 13.26 -24.39
C ARG A 84 13.34 13.90 -24.64
N ARG A 85 14.42 13.13 -24.55
CA ARG A 85 15.78 13.61 -24.88
C ARG A 85 15.94 13.80 -26.38
N THR A 86 15.41 12.88 -27.18
CA THR A 86 15.47 12.96 -28.64
C THR A 86 14.58 14.09 -29.15
N SER A 87 13.34 14.22 -28.65
CA SER A 87 12.41 15.26 -29.10
C SER A 87 12.85 16.69 -28.75
N ARG A 88 13.62 16.89 -27.66
CA ARG A 88 14.22 18.19 -27.32
C ARG A 88 15.48 18.53 -28.11
N ARG A 89 16.08 17.58 -28.81
CA ARG A 89 17.26 17.77 -29.67
C ARG A 89 16.90 18.04 -31.13
N SER A 90 15.62 17.87 -31.51
CA SER A 90 15.11 18.08 -32.86
C SER A 90 14.50 19.47 -33.10
N TYR A 91 14.88 20.47 -32.28
CA TYR A 91 14.55 21.87 -32.48
C TYR A 91 15.83 22.69 -32.67
#